data_AF-A0A553KKT6-F1
#
_entry.id   AF-A0A553KKT6-F1
#
_cell.length_a   1.000
_cell.length_b   1.000
_cell.length_c   1.000
_cell.angle_alpha   90.00
_cell.angle_beta   90.00
_cell.angle_gamma   90.00
#
_symmetry.space_group_name_H-M   'P 1'
#
loop_
_entity.id
_entity.type
_entity.pdbx_description
1 polymer ?
#
loop_
_entity_poly.entity_id
_entity_poly.type
_entity_poly.pdbx_seq_one_letter_code
_entity_poly.pdbx_strand_id
1 'polypeptide(L)' 'MTPVATFFRNLEAKCCAACGQAMTEQAESYMTECFDCQEKASKDAYLYYYSKR' A
#
# COMPACT_ATOMS: atom_id res chain seq x y z
N MET A 1 5.32 6.73 28.35
CA MET A 1 4.09 6.93 27.55
C MET A 1 4.28 8.15 26.68
N THR A 2 4.15 8.01 25.37
CA THR A 2 4.09 9.14 24.44
C THR A 2 2.77 9.90 24.65
N PRO A 3 2.80 11.23 24.85
CA PRO A 3 1.57 12.02 24.96
C PRO A 3 0.70 11.85 23.70
N VAL A 4 -0.60 11.62 23.86
CA VAL A 4 -1.55 11.43 22.74
C VAL A 4 -1.47 12.58 21.72
N ALA A 5 -1.28 13.81 22.19
CA ALA A 5 -1.11 14.99 21.34
C ALA A 5 0.12 14.94 20.40
N THR A 6 1.11 14.10 20.72
CA THR A 6 2.34 13.90 19.93
C THR A 6 2.33 12.59 19.13
N PHE A 7 1.37 11.70 19.39
CA PHE A 7 1.30 10.38 18.75
C PHE A 7 1.26 10.49 17.23
N PHE A 8 0.31 11.27 16.69
CA PHE A 8 0.16 11.45 15.25
C PHE A 8 1.29 12.25 14.60
N ARG A 9 2.06 13.03 15.36
CA ARG A 9 3.22 13.78 14.85
C ARG A 9 4.44 12.90 14.62
N ASN A 10 4.52 11.78 15.34
CA ASN A 10 5.61 10.84 15.28
C ASN A 10 5.20 9.54 14.58
N LEU A 11 4.08 9.55 13.86
CA LEU A 11 3.65 8.38 13.11
C LEU A 11 4.63 8.18 11.95
N GLU A 12 5.20 6.98 11.86
CA GLU A 12 6.05 6.63 10.73
C GLU A 12 5.24 6.63 9.43
N ALA A 13 5.96 6.81 8.33
CA ALA A 13 5.32 6.73 7.03
C ALA A 13 4.74 5.33 6.82
N LYS A 14 3.47 5.27 6.43
CA LYS A 14 2.84 4.02 6.00
C LYS A 14 3.65 3.43 4.85
N CYS A 15 4.07 2.18 4.97
CA CYS A 15 4.84 1.48 3.94
C CYS A 15 3.99 0.39 3.28
N CYS A 16 4.20 0.19 1.98
CA CYS A 16 3.52 -0.84 1.19
C CYS A 16 3.90 -2.23 1.69
N ALA A 17 2.91 -3.08 1.95
CA ALA A 17 3.13 -4.45 2.40
C ALA A 17 3.83 -5.35 1.34
N ALA A 18 3.69 -5.02 0.06
CA ALA A 18 4.26 -5.80 -1.05
C ALA A 18 5.70 -5.40 -1.40
N CYS A 19 6.02 -4.10 -1.41
CA CYS A 19 7.32 -3.59 -1.89
C CYS A 19 8.11 -2.78 -0.86
N GLY A 20 7.55 -2.50 0.32
CA GLY A 20 8.20 -1.74 1.39
C GLY A 20 8.36 -0.24 1.13
N GLN A 21 7.96 0.26 -0.04
CA GLN A 21 8.04 1.69 -0.36
C GLN A 21 7.05 2.50 0.48
N ALA A 22 7.43 3.74 0.82
CA ALA A 22 6.53 4.67 1.50
C ALA A 22 5.31 4.95 0.61
N MET A 23 4.12 4.78 1.18
CA MET A 23 2.85 5.04 0.51
C MET A 23 2.56 6.55 0.51
N THR A 24 2.34 7.10 -0.67
CA THR A 24 2.03 8.52 -0.89
C THR A 24 0.68 8.90 -0.27
N GLU A 25 -0.31 8.01 -0.36
CA GLU A 25 -1.66 8.24 0.13
C GLU A 25 -1.84 7.64 1.53
N GLN A 26 -1.39 8.37 2.54
CA GLN A 26 -1.63 8.01 3.94
C GLN A 26 -3.09 8.26 4.38
N ALA A 27 -3.87 8.99 3.58
CA ALA A 27 -5.27 9.32 3.86
C ALA A 27 -6.20 8.09 3.73
N GLU A 28 -5.83 7.12 2.89
CA GLU A 28 -6.57 5.86 2.79
C GLU A 28 -6.09 4.88 3.86
N SER A 29 -6.80 4.86 4.99
CA SER A 29 -6.45 4.02 6.14
C SER A 29 -6.44 2.53 5.79
N TYR A 30 -7.30 2.08 4.88
CA TYR A 30 -7.52 0.65 4.58
C TYR A 30 -6.59 0.04 3.53
N MET A 31 -5.94 0.85 2.69
CA MET A 31 -5.06 0.34 1.63
C MET A 31 -3.76 -0.22 2.20
N THR A 32 -3.44 -1.49 2.02
CA THR A 32 -2.19 -2.09 2.55
C THR A 32 -1.03 -2.10 1.54
N GLU A 33 -1.32 -1.87 0.27
CA GLU A 33 -0.36 -1.91 -0.84
C GLU A 33 -0.40 -0.61 -1.64
N CYS A 34 0.71 -0.24 -2.27
CA CYS A 34 0.75 0.91 -3.17
C CYS A 34 0.03 0.63 -4.50
N PHE A 35 -0.36 1.70 -5.18
CA PHE A 35 -1.07 1.63 -6.46
C PHE A 35 -0.32 0.78 -7.50
N ASP A 36 1.00 0.98 -7.62
CA ASP A 36 1.83 0.23 -8.59
C ASP A 36 1.78 -1.29 -8.35
N CYS A 37 1.80 -1.73 -7.08
CA CYS A 37 1.75 -3.15 -6.75
C CYS A 37 0.37 -3.74 -7.05
N GLN A 38 -0.71 -3.01 -6.75
CA GLN A 38 -2.07 -3.44 -7.04
C GLN A 38 -2.36 -3.48 -8.55
N GLU A 39 -1.89 -2.49 -9.29
CA GLU A 39 -2.04 -2.44 -10.75
C GLU A 39 -1.29 -3.61 -11.39
N LYS A 40 -0.05 -3.87 -10.94
CA LYS A 40 0.73 -5.02 -11.39
C LYS A 40 0.01 -6.33 -11.09
N ALA A 41 -0.47 -6.55 -9.87
CA ALA A 41 -1.18 -7.76 -9.50
C ALA A 41 -2.45 -7.98 -10.36
N SER A 42 -3.21 -6.91 -10.61
CA SER A 42 -4.39 -6.94 -11.47
C SER A 42 -4.04 -7.30 -12.92
N LYS A 43 -2.96 -6.71 -13.46
CA LYS A 43 -2.48 -6.99 -14.81
C LYS A 43 -1.95 -8.42 -14.95
N ASP A 44 -1.18 -8.89 -13.97
CA ASP A 44 -0.63 -10.24 -13.95
C ASP A 44 -1.75 -11.29 -13.89
N ALA A 45 -2.79 -11.03 -13.08
CA ALA A 45 -3.99 -11.87 -13.05
C ALA A 45 -4.71 -11.88 -14.40
N TYR A 46 -4.92 -10.71 -15.02
CA TYR A 46 -5.53 -10.62 -16.35
C TYR A 46 -4.76 -11.44 -17.39
N LEU A 47 -3.43 -11.27 -17.45
CA LEU A 47 -2.58 -12.01 -18.37
C LEU A 47 -2.64 -13.52 -18.12
N TYR A 48 -2.63 -13.96 -16.86
CA TYR A 48 -2.74 -15.38 -16.52
C TYR A 48 -4.03 -16.02 -17.06
N TYR A 49 -5.17 -15.37 -16.86
CA TYR A 49 -6.46 -15.91 -17.30
C TYR A 49 -6.70 -15.75 -18.81
N TYR A 50 -6.21 -14.67 -19.42
CA TYR A 50 -6.46 -14.39 -20.83
C TYR A 50 -5.45 -15.08 -21.76
N SER A 51 -4.20 -15.30 -21.33
CA SER A 51 -3.18 -16.00 -22.14
C SER A 51 -3.35 -17.52 -22.17
N LYS A 52 -4.14 -18.09 -21.24
CA LYS A 52 -4.50 -19.52 -21.24
C LYS A 52 -5.70 -19.86 -22.13
N ARG A 53 -6.21 -18.91 -22.91
CA ARG A 53 -7.35 -19.10 -23.80
C ARG A 53 -6.93 -19.34 -25.24
#